data_AF-A0AB33JUQ9-F1
#
_entry.id   AF-A0AB33JUQ9-F1
#
_cell.length_a   1.000
_cell.length_b   1.000
_cell.length_c   1.000
_cell.angle_alpha   90.00
_cell.angle_beta   90.00
_cell.angle_gamma   90.00
#
_symmetry.space_group_name_H-M   'P 1'
#
loop_
_entity.id
_entity.type
_entity.pdbx_description
1 polymer ?
#
loop_
_entity_poly.entity_id
_entity_poly.type
_entity_poly.pdbx_seq_one_letter_code
_entity_poly.pdbx_strand_id
1 'polypeptide(L)'
;MKTELHTEWTVADVCKGFVYNELEGKGLFGLDGKLTIQPEYQRHYIYNDGKKDVAVIKSLLSGYPLGLIYFNKANDGQYEVLDGQQRITSIGRFVTGKFAIEDNNGNVQYFSGLPVEQQELILGSKFLIYVCEGEEHEVKEWFKTINIIGVPLNDQELRNAIYSGTFVNAAKRVFSNSQNAEVQKWEHYIKGDVKRQGYLEVALSWLSASKGVSIDAYMSQHRHDVVITELETYFRSVIDWVTTTFTMVEKSMCGIEWGRLYETYHTTPYSIDHITTRVTALLADEAIKCTRNIYEYVLGGEMEHHLLDVRFFEEKDKKAAYKRQTETAEATGLSNCPLCASGSNANKTRIYKMTEMDADHVTAWSKGGSTTLSNCEMLCKMHNRSKGNK
;
A
#
# COMPACT_ATOMS: atom_id res chain seq x y z
N MET A 1 29.79 -17.85 1.13
CA MET A 1 29.55 -17.19 -0.16
C MET A 1 30.88 -16.82 -0.77
N LYS A 2 31.15 -17.27 -2.00
CA LYS A 2 32.32 -16.87 -2.79
C LYS A 2 31.93 -15.70 -3.69
N THR A 3 32.82 -14.74 -3.85
CA THR A 3 32.59 -13.55 -4.68
C THR A 3 33.80 -13.28 -5.56
N GLU A 4 33.56 -13.01 -6.84
CA GLU A 4 34.59 -12.65 -7.83
C GLU A 4 34.22 -11.31 -8.47
N LEU A 5 35.18 -10.38 -8.53
CA LEU A 5 34.96 -9.07 -9.15
C LEU A 5 35.38 -9.11 -10.63
N HIS A 6 34.41 -8.87 -11.50
CA HIS A 6 34.60 -8.69 -12.93
C HIS A 6 34.59 -7.19 -13.28
N THR A 7 35.60 -6.75 -14.02
CA THR A 7 35.76 -5.35 -14.48
C THR A 7 36.03 -5.26 -15.98
N GLU A 8 36.09 -6.41 -16.65
CA GLU A 8 36.33 -6.56 -18.07
C GLU A 8 35.05 -6.47 -18.90
N TRP A 9 33.88 -6.77 -18.32
CA TRP A 9 32.61 -6.74 -19.05
C TRP A 9 32.11 -5.32 -19.29
N THR A 10 31.86 -5.03 -20.57
CA THR A 10 31.34 -3.75 -21.04
C THR A 10 29.81 -3.77 -21.13
N VAL A 11 29.23 -2.58 -21.38
CA VAL A 11 27.83 -2.45 -21.78
C VAL A 11 27.51 -3.31 -23.01
N ALA A 12 28.37 -3.29 -24.02
CA ALA A 12 28.17 -4.11 -25.22
C ALA A 12 28.10 -5.61 -24.89
N ASP A 13 28.98 -6.10 -24.01
CA ASP A 13 29.00 -7.51 -23.61
C ASP A 13 27.71 -7.89 -22.87
N VAL A 14 27.35 -7.14 -21.82
CA VAL A 14 26.18 -7.45 -20.98
C VAL A 14 24.88 -7.32 -21.77
N CYS A 15 24.76 -6.34 -22.65
CA CYS A 15 23.59 -6.15 -23.51
C CYS A 15 23.62 -7.00 -24.78
N LYS A 16 24.65 -7.81 -25.02
CA LYS A 16 24.67 -8.72 -26.17
C LYS A 16 23.51 -9.71 -26.05
N GLY A 17 22.72 -9.85 -27.13
CA GLY A 17 21.52 -10.68 -27.13
C GLY A 17 20.40 -10.15 -26.22
N PHE A 18 20.39 -8.84 -25.92
CA PHE A 18 19.36 -8.25 -25.08
C PHE A 18 17.96 -8.46 -25.65
N VAL A 19 17.08 -9.08 -24.85
CA VAL A 19 15.67 -9.28 -25.20
C VAL A 19 14.81 -8.48 -24.22
N TYR A 20 13.91 -7.66 -24.74
CA TYR A 20 12.91 -6.94 -23.96
C TYR A 20 11.50 -7.32 -24.40
N ASN A 21 10.69 -7.78 -23.45
CA ASN A 21 9.27 -7.98 -23.67
C ASN A 21 8.52 -6.70 -23.31
N GLU A 22 8.01 -5.99 -24.31
CA GLU A 22 7.25 -4.74 -24.12
C GLU A 22 5.92 -4.96 -23.40
N LEU A 23 5.26 -6.10 -23.64
CA LEU A 23 3.98 -6.43 -23.01
C LEU A 23 4.16 -6.62 -21.50
N GLU A 24 5.21 -7.35 -21.11
CA GLU A 24 5.49 -7.60 -19.68
C GLU A 24 6.36 -6.51 -19.04
N GLY A 25 6.94 -5.61 -19.84
CA GLY A 25 7.90 -4.61 -19.39
C GLY A 25 9.17 -5.24 -18.80
N LYS A 26 9.65 -6.36 -19.38
CA LYS A 26 10.75 -7.16 -18.81
C LYS A 26 11.97 -7.22 -19.70
N GLY A 27 13.16 -6.97 -19.12
CA GLY A 27 14.44 -7.31 -19.74
C GLY A 27 14.78 -8.76 -19.42
N LEU A 28 14.70 -9.64 -20.41
CA LEU A 28 14.73 -11.09 -20.18
C LEU A 28 16.16 -11.62 -20.12
N PHE A 29 16.95 -11.37 -21.18
CA PHE A 29 18.26 -11.99 -21.35
C PHE A 29 19.33 -10.97 -21.73
N GLY A 30 20.58 -11.29 -21.41
CA GLY A 30 21.82 -10.59 -21.80
C GLY A 30 22.99 -11.57 -21.85
N LEU A 31 24.21 -11.07 -22.06
CA LEU A 31 25.42 -11.89 -22.24
C LEU A 31 25.21 -13.06 -23.22
N ASP A 32 24.52 -12.81 -24.35
CA ASP A 32 24.23 -13.79 -25.39
C ASP A 32 23.40 -14.99 -24.90
N GLY A 33 22.47 -14.73 -23.98
CA GLY A 33 21.63 -15.75 -23.34
C GLY A 33 22.23 -16.38 -22.07
N LYS A 34 23.43 -15.93 -21.65
CA LYS A 34 24.07 -16.39 -20.41
C LYS A 34 23.59 -15.69 -19.14
N LEU A 35 22.97 -14.53 -19.28
CA LEU A 35 22.46 -13.73 -18.18
C LEU A 35 20.94 -13.64 -18.26
N THR A 36 20.26 -14.07 -17.20
CA THR A 36 18.88 -13.73 -16.95
C THR A 36 18.84 -12.37 -16.23
N ILE A 37 18.45 -11.32 -16.95
CA ILE A 37 18.48 -9.93 -16.44
C ILE A 37 17.38 -9.71 -15.40
N GLN A 38 16.21 -10.30 -15.63
CA GLN A 38 15.08 -10.21 -14.72
C GLN A 38 14.57 -11.62 -14.39
N PRO A 39 15.20 -12.31 -13.42
CA PRO A 39 14.67 -13.54 -12.87
C PRO A 39 13.24 -13.36 -12.36
N GLU A 40 12.46 -14.43 -12.39
CA GLU A 40 11.02 -14.36 -12.04
C GLU A 40 10.76 -13.95 -10.58
N TYR A 41 11.72 -14.10 -9.67
CA TYR A 41 11.56 -13.64 -8.28
C TYR A 41 11.79 -12.13 -8.11
N GLN A 42 12.42 -11.46 -9.07
CA GLN A 42 12.69 -10.02 -8.99
C GLN A 42 11.46 -9.16 -9.27
N ARG A 43 11.49 -7.90 -8.81
CA ARG A 43 10.44 -6.92 -9.09
C ARG A 43 10.36 -6.55 -10.58
N HIS A 44 9.24 -5.97 -10.98
CA HIS A 44 9.08 -5.42 -12.33
C HIS A 44 10.07 -4.27 -12.58
N TYR A 45 10.33 -3.99 -13.85
CA TYR A 45 11.06 -2.79 -14.22
C TYR A 45 10.20 -1.56 -13.93
N ILE A 46 10.74 -0.61 -13.16
CA ILE A 46 10.04 0.58 -12.64
C ILE A 46 10.77 1.89 -12.94
N TYR A 47 11.87 1.86 -13.70
CA TYR A 47 12.60 3.07 -14.10
C TYR A 47 12.07 3.69 -15.39
N ASN A 48 10.99 3.15 -15.97
CA ASN A 48 10.38 3.62 -17.22
C ASN A 48 9.59 4.94 -17.08
N ASP A 49 9.96 5.80 -16.14
CA ASP A 49 9.31 7.07 -15.87
C ASP A 49 9.86 8.23 -16.71
N GLY A 50 10.83 7.96 -17.60
CA GLY A 50 11.52 8.97 -18.42
C GLY A 50 12.50 9.84 -17.62
N LYS A 51 12.73 9.52 -16.34
CA LYS A 51 13.64 10.28 -15.46
C LYS A 51 14.82 9.40 -15.05
N LYS A 52 14.53 8.25 -14.43
CA LYS A 52 15.56 7.36 -13.87
C LYS A 52 16.30 6.59 -14.95
N ASP A 53 15.59 6.10 -15.96
CA ASP A 53 16.20 5.46 -17.13
C ASP A 53 17.08 6.44 -17.92
N VAL A 54 16.59 7.67 -18.14
CA VAL A 54 17.37 8.76 -18.74
C VAL A 54 18.61 9.10 -17.91
N ALA A 55 18.49 9.18 -16.58
CA ALA A 55 19.62 9.47 -15.70
C ALA A 55 20.74 8.43 -15.81
N VAL A 56 20.40 7.14 -15.96
CA VAL A 56 21.39 6.06 -16.18
C VAL A 56 22.19 6.31 -17.45
N ILE A 57 21.53 6.70 -18.55
CA ILE A 57 22.21 7.00 -19.82
C ILE A 57 23.07 8.27 -19.71
N LYS A 58 22.56 9.31 -19.05
CA LYS A 58 23.34 10.53 -18.80
C LYS A 58 24.60 10.27 -17.97
N SER A 59 24.54 9.36 -17.00
CA SER A 59 25.72 8.93 -16.25
C SER A 59 26.78 8.28 -17.15
N LEU A 60 26.37 7.39 -18.06
CA LEU A 60 27.29 6.78 -19.04
C LEU A 60 27.94 7.82 -19.96
N LEU A 61 27.15 8.73 -20.51
CA LEU A 61 27.66 9.83 -21.36
C LEU A 61 28.61 10.78 -20.61
N SER A 62 28.46 10.88 -19.29
CA SER A 62 29.33 11.69 -18.43
C SER A 62 30.56 10.91 -17.92
N GLY A 63 30.71 9.64 -18.27
CA GLY A 63 31.77 8.76 -17.77
C GLY A 63 31.65 8.44 -16.27
N TYR A 64 30.48 8.62 -15.67
CA TYR A 64 30.27 8.35 -14.25
C TYR A 64 30.04 6.86 -13.99
N PRO A 65 30.57 6.32 -12.88
CA PRO A 65 30.38 4.91 -12.55
C PRO A 65 28.90 4.64 -12.29
N LEU A 66 28.37 3.57 -12.88
CA LEU A 66 26.99 3.15 -12.69
C LEU A 66 26.71 2.51 -11.32
N GLY A 67 27.75 2.35 -10.50
CA GLY A 67 27.73 1.63 -9.22
C GLY A 67 27.92 0.13 -9.40
N LEU A 68 28.12 -0.57 -8.27
CA LEU A 68 28.29 -2.03 -8.24
C LEU A 68 27.03 -2.74 -8.72
N ILE A 69 27.21 -3.83 -9.45
CA ILE A 69 26.18 -4.77 -9.91
C ILE A 69 26.52 -6.14 -9.32
N TYR A 70 25.50 -6.92 -9.00
CA TYR A 70 25.68 -8.25 -8.40
C TYR A 70 24.96 -9.28 -9.25
N PHE A 71 25.67 -10.34 -9.64
CA PHE A 71 25.12 -11.52 -10.29
C PHE A 71 25.21 -12.71 -9.33
N ASN A 72 24.22 -13.59 -9.38
CA ASN A 72 24.30 -14.94 -8.85
C ASN A 72 24.71 -15.87 -9.97
N LYS A 73 25.61 -16.81 -9.71
CA LYS A 73 25.92 -17.90 -10.62
C LYS A 73 25.11 -19.12 -10.23
N ALA A 74 24.21 -19.55 -11.11
CA ALA A 74 23.42 -20.75 -10.93
C ALA A 74 24.24 -22.02 -11.19
N ASN A 75 23.74 -23.16 -10.70
CA ASN A 75 24.42 -24.45 -10.78
C ASN A 75 24.66 -24.94 -12.22
N ASP A 76 23.88 -24.46 -13.18
CA ASP A 76 24.01 -24.76 -14.62
C ASP A 76 25.01 -23.83 -15.34
N GLY A 77 25.66 -22.92 -14.61
CA GLY A 77 26.61 -21.95 -15.14
C GLY A 77 25.97 -20.68 -15.71
N GLN A 78 24.64 -20.54 -15.64
CA GLN A 78 23.95 -19.30 -16.00
C GLN A 78 24.11 -18.24 -14.91
N TYR A 79 24.01 -16.97 -15.33
CA TYR A 79 23.99 -15.84 -14.41
C TYR A 79 22.57 -15.31 -14.21
N GLU A 80 22.26 -14.87 -13.01
CA GLU A 80 21.02 -14.19 -12.67
C GLU A 80 21.34 -12.86 -11.98
N VAL A 81 20.67 -11.79 -12.37
CA VAL A 81 20.90 -10.49 -11.70
C VAL A 81 20.33 -10.53 -10.28
N LEU A 82 21.20 -10.30 -9.29
CA LEU A 82 20.81 -10.07 -7.91
C LEU A 82 20.53 -8.59 -7.66
N ASP A 83 21.42 -7.70 -8.10
CA ASP A 83 21.20 -6.25 -8.03
C ASP A 83 21.75 -5.57 -9.28
N GLY A 84 21.09 -4.50 -9.72
CA GLY A 84 21.44 -3.77 -10.93
C GLY A 84 20.45 -3.96 -12.08
N GLN A 85 19.40 -4.77 -11.90
CA GLN A 85 18.40 -5.05 -12.94
C GLN A 85 17.86 -3.78 -13.59
N GLN A 86 17.48 -2.77 -12.79
CA GLN A 86 16.89 -1.53 -13.30
C GLN A 86 17.88 -0.71 -14.15
N ARG A 87 19.18 -0.77 -13.82
CA ARG A 87 20.26 -0.10 -14.57
C ARG A 87 20.51 -0.83 -15.89
N ILE A 88 20.74 -2.14 -15.83
CA ILE A 88 20.98 -2.98 -17.01
C ILE A 88 19.81 -2.90 -17.99
N THR A 89 18.57 -2.98 -17.49
CA THR A 89 17.36 -2.90 -18.33
C THR A 89 17.22 -1.52 -18.99
N SER A 90 17.50 -0.43 -18.26
CA SER A 90 17.50 0.92 -18.85
C SER A 90 18.51 1.05 -20.00
N ILE A 91 19.71 0.50 -19.82
CA ILE A 91 20.76 0.54 -20.84
C ILE A 91 20.36 -0.30 -22.04
N GLY A 92 19.94 -1.55 -21.82
CA GLY A 92 19.45 -2.45 -22.86
C GLY A 92 18.31 -1.84 -23.69
N ARG A 93 17.33 -1.21 -23.02
CA ARG A 93 16.23 -0.48 -23.69
C ARG A 93 16.74 0.67 -24.54
N PHE A 94 17.72 1.44 -24.07
CA PHE A 94 18.25 2.57 -24.83
C PHE A 94 19.04 2.12 -26.06
N VAL A 95 19.98 1.18 -25.90
CA VAL A 95 20.83 0.69 -27.00
C VAL A 95 20.02 -0.05 -28.07
N THR A 96 18.84 -0.57 -27.73
CA THR A 96 17.89 -1.18 -28.67
C THR A 96 16.81 -0.22 -29.17
N GLY A 97 16.94 1.08 -28.90
CA GLY A 97 16.07 2.11 -29.45
C GLY A 97 14.65 2.18 -28.85
N LYS A 98 14.43 1.63 -27.65
CA LYS A 98 13.11 1.59 -26.99
C LYS A 98 12.70 2.92 -26.35
N PHE A 99 13.63 3.85 -26.17
CA PHE A 99 13.36 5.22 -25.76
C PHE A 99 14.51 6.14 -26.20
N ALA A 100 14.27 7.44 -26.13
CA ALA A 100 15.22 8.49 -26.46
C ALA A 100 15.56 9.33 -25.21
N ILE A 101 16.69 10.02 -25.26
CA ILE A 101 17.10 11.01 -24.25
C ILE A 101 17.06 12.41 -24.87
N GLU A 102 16.94 13.44 -24.03
CA GLU A 102 17.20 14.82 -24.45
C GLU A 102 18.66 15.19 -24.20
N ASP A 103 19.31 15.75 -25.22
CA ASP A 103 20.64 16.33 -25.12
C ASP A 103 20.62 17.71 -24.42
N ASN A 104 21.80 18.32 -24.24
CA ASN A 104 21.91 19.62 -23.56
C ASN A 104 21.23 20.78 -24.31
N ASN A 105 20.89 20.58 -25.59
CA ASN A 105 20.21 21.56 -26.43
C ASN A 105 18.70 21.28 -26.54
N GLY A 106 18.20 20.27 -25.82
CA GLY A 106 16.79 19.85 -25.87
C GLY A 106 16.43 19.01 -27.10
N ASN A 107 17.41 18.52 -27.86
CA ASN A 107 17.11 17.64 -28.99
C ASN A 107 16.90 16.21 -28.49
N VAL A 108 15.88 15.56 -29.04
CA VAL A 108 15.57 14.16 -28.78
C VAL A 108 16.53 13.26 -29.57
N GLN A 109 17.26 12.39 -28.86
CA GLN A 109 18.27 11.50 -29.41
C GLN A 109 17.99 10.05 -29.02
N TYR A 110 17.81 9.21 -30.04
CA TYR A 110 17.88 7.75 -29.88
C TYR A 110 19.34 7.30 -29.95
N PHE A 111 19.65 6.10 -29.45
CA PHE A 111 21.01 5.55 -29.52
C PHE A 111 21.59 5.59 -30.93
N SER A 112 20.80 5.21 -31.95
CA SER A 112 21.22 5.24 -33.36
C SER A 112 21.45 6.64 -33.92
N GLY A 113 20.90 7.68 -33.30
CA GLY A 113 21.07 9.08 -33.69
C GLY A 113 22.24 9.78 -32.99
N LEU A 114 22.81 9.17 -31.96
CA LEU A 114 23.96 9.74 -31.25
C LEU A 114 25.20 9.78 -32.16
N PRO A 115 26.11 10.75 -31.96
CA PRO A 115 27.44 10.71 -32.56
C PRO A 115 28.15 9.38 -32.26
N VAL A 116 28.90 8.87 -33.23
CA VAL A 116 29.60 7.57 -33.11
C VAL A 116 30.46 7.49 -31.85
N GLU A 117 31.17 8.57 -31.52
CA GLU A 117 31.99 8.67 -30.30
C GLU A 117 31.17 8.46 -29.02
N GLN A 118 29.93 8.95 -28.97
CA GLN A 118 29.04 8.77 -27.82
C GLN A 118 28.45 7.36 -27.78
N GLN A 119 28.17 6.76 -28.94
CA GLN A 119 27.73 5.36 -29.02
C GLN A 119 28.84 4.44 -28.50
N GLU A 120 30.08 4.65 -28.93
CA GLU A 120 31.26 3.91 -28.48
C GLU A 120 31.54 4.13 -26.99
N LEU A 121 31.38 5.35 -26.47
CA LEU A 121 31.50 5.64 -25.04
C LEU A 121 30.50 4.82 -24.21
N ILE A 122 29.22 4.79 -24.62
CA ILE A 122 28.19 4.01 -23.94
C ILE A 122 28.52 2.52 -24.01
N LEU A 123 28.77 1.98 -25.21
CA LEU A 123 28.99 0.55 -25.42
C LEU A 123 30.28 0.04 -24.76
N GLY A 124 31.34 0.85 -24.76
CA GLY A 124 32.64 0.54 -24.15
C GLY A 124 32.72 0.80 -22.65
N SER A 125 31.69 1.39 -22.04
CA SER A 125 31.66 1.61 -20.60
C SER A 125 31.69 0.28 -19.85
N LYS A 126 32.58 0.18 -18.86
CA LYS A 126 32.80 -1.02 -18.06
C LYS A 126 31.85 -1.08 -16.88
N PHE A 127 31.34 -2.27 -16.59
CA PHE A 127 30.62 -2.53 -15.34
C PHE A 127 31.59 -2.98 -14.24
N LEU A 128 31.19 -2.72 -13.00
CA LEU A 128 31.80 -3.33 -11.81
C LEU A 128 30.83 -4.40 -11.30
N ILE A 129 31.10 -5.67 -11.63
CA ILE A 129 30.17 -6.78 -11.36
C ILE A 129 30.80 -7.74 -10.37
N TYR A 130 30.16 -7.94 -9.22
CA TYR A 130 30.45 -9.08 -8.37
C TYR A 130 29.61 -10.27 -8.81
N VAL A 131 30.27 -11.34 -9.23
CA VAL A 131 29.64 -12.65 -9.41
C VAL A 131 29.73 -13.38 -8.09
N CYS A 132 28.58 -13.80 -7.58
CA CYS A 132 28.45 -14.51 -6.32
C CYS A 132 28.06 -15.96 -6.57
N GLU A 133 28.67 -16.86 -5.81
CA GLU A 133 28.36 -18.29 -5.80
C GLU A 133 28.30 -18.75 -4.34
N GLY A 134 27.21 -19.37 -3.92
CA GLY A 134 27.02 -19.76 -2.53
C GLY A 134 25.75 -20.56 -2.31
N GLU A 135 25.57 -21.02 -1.08
CA GLU A 135 24.32 -21.66 -0.72
C GLU A 135 23.17 -20.65 -0.73
N GLU A 136 21.95 -21.15 -0.96
CA GLU A 136 20.78 -20.31 -1.10
C GLU A 136 20.55 -19.37 0.10
N HIS A 137 20.83 -19.85 1.32
CA HIS A 137 20.72 -19.04 2.53
C HIS A 137 21.71 -17.87 2.57
N GLU A 138 22.92 -18.06 2.05
CA GLU A 138 23.94 -17.01 1.97
C GLU A 138 23.57 -15.95 0.92
N VAL A 139 23.07 -16.41 -0.23
CA VAL A 139 22.59 -15.52 -1.30
C VAL A 139 21.45 -14.63 -0.80
N LYS A 140 20.55 -15.17 0.01
CA LYS A 140 19.43 -14.44 0.63
C LYS A 140 19.87 -13.35 1.60
N GLU A 141 20.75 -13.69 2.54
CA GLU A 141 21.23 -12.71 3.52
C GLU A 141 22.05 -11.60 2.86
N TRP A 142 22.84 -11.96 1.85
CA TRP A 142 23.53 -10.99 1.02
C TRP A 142 22.57 -10.07 0.27
N PHE A 143 21.51 -10.63 -0.33
CA PHE A 143 20.48 -9.87 -1.04
C PHE A 143 19.81 -8.83 -0.16
N LYS A 144 19.45 -9.19 1.08
CA LYS A 144 18.90 -8.23 2.07
C LYS A 144 19.91 -7.10 2.37
N THR A 145 21.19 -7.44 2.47
CA THR A 145 22.26 -6.49 2.84
C THR A 145 22.51 -5.47 1.74
N ILE A 146 22.59 -5.90 0.48
CA ILE A 146 22.91 -4.99 -0.65
C ILE A 146 21.74 -4.09 -1.03
N ASN A 147 20.50 -4.48 -0.72
CA ASN A 147 19.30 -3.78 -1.15
C ASN A 147 19.01 -2.47 -0.42
N ILE A 148 19.90 -2.03 0.46
CA ILE A 148 19.75 -0.79 1.24
C ILE A 148 19.97 0.46 0.37
N ILE A 149 20.70 0.34 -0.76
CA ILE A 149 21.06 1.47 -1.61
C ILE A 149 20.06 1.64 -2.76
N GLY A 150 19.45 2.83 -2.89
CA GLY A 150 18.54 3.18 -3.97
C GLY A 150 17.07 3.11 -3.57
N VAL A 151 16.20 2.58 -4.45
CA VAL A 151 14.79 2.33 -4.11
C VAL A 151 14.71 0.96 -3.42
N PRO A 152 14.54 0.89 -2.09
CA PRO A 152 14.54 -0.37 -1.37
C PRO A 152 13.38 -1.25 -1.84
N LEU A 153 13.61 -2.56 -1.81
CA LEU A 153 12.56 -3.56 -1.96
C LEU A 153 11.62 -3.48 -0.77
N ASN A 154 10.34 -3.71 -1.02
CA ASN A 154 9.40 -3.94 0.08
C ASN A 154 9.52 -5.37 0.60
N ASP A 155 8.82 -5.64 1.69
CA ASP A 155 8.89 -6.93 2.36
C ASP A 155 8.48 -8.07 1.42
N GLN A 156 7.43 -7.89 0.62
CA GLN A 156 6.99 -8.95 -0.31
C GLN A 156 7.99 -9.20 -1.45
N GLU A 157 8.65 -8.16 -1.96
CA GLU A 157 9.71 -8.29 -2.96
C GLU A 157 10.92 -9.06 -2.38
N LEU A 158 11.26 -8.82 -1.12
CA LEU A 158 12.28 -9.60 -0.39
C LEU A 158 11.84 -11.06 -0.19
N ARG A 159 10.59 -11.29 0.27
CA ARG A 159 10.03 -12.63 0.43
C ARG A 159 10.04 -13.41 -0.87
N ASN A 160 9.69 -12.79 -2.00
CA ASN A 160 9.70 -13.45 -3.31
C ASN A 160 11.11 -13.87 -3.75
N ALA A 161 12.14 -13.06 -3.47
CA ALA A 161 13.52 -13.45 -3.69
C ALA A 161 13.95 -14.61 -2.78
N ILE A 162 13.48 -14.62 -1.53
CA ILE A 162 13.79 -15.67 -0.55
C ILE A 162 13.08 -16.99 -0.90
N TYR A 163 11.78 -16.97 -1.17
CA TYR A 163 10.99 -18.17 -1.43
C TYR A 163 10.80 -18.39 -2.93
N SER A 164 11.81 -18.01 -3.72
CA SER A 164 11.78 -18.12 -5.18
C SER A 164 11.49 -19.57 -5.60
N GLY A 165 10.59 -19.74 -6.56
CA GLY A 165 10.10 -21.06 -6.97
C GLY A 165 8.89 -20.97 -7.88
N THR A 166 8.36 -22.13 -8.28
CA THR A 166 7.20 -22.22 -9.18
C THR A 166 5.98 -21.53 -8.61
N PHE A 167 5.83 -21.52 -7.28
CA PHE A 167 4.70 -20.88 -6.60
C PHE A 167 4.73 -19.37 -6.76
N VAL A 168 5.87 -18.73 -6.47
CA VAL A 168 6.04 -17.27 -6.64
C VAL A 168 5.79 -16.88 -8.11
N ASN A 169 6.29 -17.68 -9.06
CA ASN A 169 6.09 -17.43 -10.48
C ASN A 169 4.60 -17.45 -10.84
N ALA A 170 3.87 -18.47 -10.37
CA ALA A 170 2.42 -18.57 -10.59
C ALA A 170 1.67 -17.41 -9.89
N ALA A 171 2.03 -17.08 -8.65
CA ALA A 171 1.41 -16.01 -7.88
C ALA A 171 1.59 -14.64 -8.55
N LYS A 172 2.79 -14.34 -9.05
CA LYS A 172 3.06 -13.07 -9.75
C LYS A 172 2.29 -12.92 -11.06
N ARG A 173 2.04 -14.02 -11.80
CA ARG A 173 1.23 -13.96 -13.03
C ARG A 173 -0.20 -13.48 -12.78
N VAL A 174 -0.73 -13.73 -11.57
CA VAL A 174 -2.07 -13.31 -11.17
C VAL A 174 -2.02 -11.94 -10.49
N PHE A 175 -1.22 -11.82 -9.43
CA PHE A 175 -1.28 -10.68 -8.50
C PHE A 175 -0.25 -9.58 -8.76
N SER A 176 0.70 -9.79 -9.68
CA SER A 176 1.68 -8.77 -10.08
C SER A 176 1.62 -8.44 -11.57
N ASN A 177 0.58 -8.91 -12.26
CA ASN A 177 0.33 -8.62 -13.66
C ASN A 177 -0.61 -7.41 -13.79
N SER A 178 -0.07 -6.25 -14.18
CA SER A 178 -0.88 -5.04 -14.38
C SER A 178 -1.87 -5.12 -15.54
N GLN A 179 -1.76 -6.13 -16.42
CA GLN A 179 -2.71 -6.37 -17.51
C GLN A 179 -3.84 -7.32 -17.11
N ASN A 180 -3.85 -7.84 -15.88
CA ASN A 180 -4.93 -8.68 -15.41
C ASN A 180 -6.24 -7.87 -15.37
N ALA A 181 -7.29 -8.35 -16.04
CA ALA A 181 -8.57 -7.67 -16.18
C ALA A 181 -9.24 -7.35 -14.83
N GLU A 182 -8.94 -8.14 -13.80
CA GLU A 182 -9.50 -7.95 -12.46
C GLU A 182 -8.81 -6.84 -11.66
N VAL A 183 -7.68 -6.30 -12.11
CA VAL A 183 -6.94 -5.24 -11.39
C VAL A 183 -7.81 -4.00 -11.18
N GLN A 184 -8.62 -3.63 -12.18
CA GLN A 184 -9.58 -2.52 -12.06
C GLN A 184 -10.64 -2.79 -10.98
N LYS A 185 -11.03 -4.04 -10.75
CA LYS A 185 -11.93 -4.39 -9.64
C LYS A 185 -11.16 -4.29 -8.32
N TRP A 186 -9.98 -4.90 -8.25
CA TRP A 186 -9.21 -5.03 -7.02
C TRP A 186 -8.69 -3.69 -6.47
N GLU A 187 -8.38 -2.70 -7.31
CA GLU A 187 -7.83 -1.40 -6.87
C GLU A 187 -8.77 -0.62 -5.94
N HIS A 188 -10.07 -0.90 -6.01
CA HIS A 188 -11.08 -0.29 -5.13
C HIS A 188 -11.01 -0.82 -3.70
N TYR A 189 -10.47 -2.03 -3.49
CA TYR A 189 -10.43 -2.71 -2.19
C TYR A 189 -9.02 -2.87 -1.66
N ILE A 190 -8.05 -3.05 -2.54
CA ILE A 190 -6.67 -3.37 -2.20
C ILE A 190 -5.80 -2.13 -2.36
N LYS A 191 -5.12 -1.75 -1.28
CA LYS A 191 -4.09 -0.71 -1.33
C LYS A 191 -2.75 -1.35 -1.67
N GLY A 192 -2.18 -0.99 -2.81
CA GLY A 192 -0.86 -1.45 -3.20
C GLY A 192 -0.55 -1.16 -4.66
N ASP A 193 0.72 -1.20 -5.01
CA ASP A 193 1.16 -1.15 -6.41
C ASP A 193 1.35 -2.59 -6.91
N VAL A 194 0.67 -2.93 -8.01
CA VAL A 194 0.71 -4.27 -8.63
C VAL A 194 2.12 -4.66 -9.07
N LYS A 195 2.88 -3.71 -9.64
CA LYS A 195 4.26 -3.93 -10.11
C LYS A 195 5.24 -4.10 -8.95
N ARG A 196 4.96 -3.43 -7.82
CA ARG A 196 5.64 -3.61 -6.52
C ARG A 196 5.05 -4.75 -5.69
N GLN A 197 4.22 -5.64 -6.27
CA GLN A 197 3.74 -6.86 -5.63
C GLN A 197 2.81 -6.62 -4.41
N GLY A 198 2.23 -5.43 -4.26
CA GLY A 198 1.37 -5.10 -3.12
C GLY A 198 0.10 -5.95 -3.04
N TYR A 199 -0.46 -6.37 -4.18
CA TYR A 199 -1.66 -7.21 -4.19
C TYR A 199 -1.35 -8.64 -3.78
N LEU A 200 -0.18 -9.15 -4.19
CA LEU A 200 0.30 -10.46 -3.76
C LEU A 200 0.51 -10.47 -2.24
N GLU A 201 1.09 -9.41 -1.70
CA GLU A 201 1.27 -9.26 -0.25
C GLU A 201 -0.07 -9.33 0.50
N VAL A 202 -1.09 -8.60 0.02
CA VAL A 202 -2.42 -8.61 0.64
C VAL A 202 -3.11 -9.97 0.51
N ALA A 203 -3.01 -10.63 -0.65
CA ALA A 203 -3.58 -11.97 -0.83
C ALA A 203 -2.92 -12.98 0.14
N LEU A 204 -1.58 -12.93 0.24
CA LEU A 204 -0.83 -13.79 1.15
C LEU A 204 -1.12 -13.48 2.61
N SER A 205 -1.24 -12.19 2.97
CA SER A 205 -1.52 -11.79 4.35
C SER A 205 -2.87 -12.33 4.81
N TRP A 206 -3.91 -12.23 3.97
CA TRP A 206 -5.23 -12.73 4.35
C TRP A 206 -5.25 -14.26 4.51
N LEU A 207 -4.70 -15.02 3.56
CA LEU A 207 -4.69 -16.48 3.65
C LEU A 207 -3.78 -16.99 4.78
N SER A 208 -2.62 -16.36 4.99
CA SER A 208 -1.72 -16.76 6.06
C SER A 208 -2.35 -16.49 7.43
N ALA A 209 -3.04 -15.36 7.58
CA ALA A 209 -3.77 -15.02 8.80
C ALA A 209 -4.91 -16.01 9.11
N SER A 210 -5.70 -16.44 8.11
CA SER A 210 -6.78 -17.43 8.33
C SER A 210 -6.23 -18.81 8.72
N LYS A 211 -5.00 -19.13 8.34
CA LYS A 211 -4.28 -20.33 8.75
C LYS A 211 -3.49 -20.19 10.05
N GLY A 212 -3.42 -18.99 10.64
CA GLY A 212 -2.61 -18.72 11.82
C GLY A 212 -1.10 -18.86 11.61
N VAL A 213 -0.62 -18.66 10.38
CA VAL A 213 0.81 -18.73 10.01
C VAL A 213 1.32 -17.39 9.49
N SER A 214 2.64 -17.22 9.44
CA SER A 214 3.24 -16.07 8.77
C SER A 214 3.27 -16.25 7.25
N ILE A 215 3.35 -15.14 6.51
CA ILE A 215 3.55 -15.17 5.04
C ILE A 215 4.80 -15.98 4.69
N ASP A 216 5.89 -15.76 5.43
CA ASP A 216 7.14 -16.51 5.30
C ASP A 216 6.96 -18.03 5.41
N ALA A 217 6.23 -18.48 6.44
CA ALA A 217 5.96 -19.90 6.65
C ALA A 217 5.13 -20.49 5.50
N TYR A 218 4.08 -19.79 5.08
CA TYR A 218 3.23 -20.20 3.97
C TYR A 218 4.04 -20.30 2.66
N MET A 219 4.76 -19.25 2.29
CA MET A 219 5.56 -19.25 1.06
C MET A 219 6.67 -20.32 1.07
N SER A 220 7.28 -20.58 2.22
CA SER A 220 8.27 -21.64 2.38
C SER A 220 7.67 -23.03 2.13
N GLN A 221 6.51 -23.32 2.72
CA GLN A 221 5.81 -24.60 2.57
C GLN A 221 5.35 -24.85 1.13
N HIS A 222 4.89 -23.80 0.45
CA HIS A 222 4.31 -23.89 -0.89
C HIS A 222 5.31 -23.61 -2.01
N ARG A 223 6.60 -23.41 -1.71
CA ARG A 223 7.63 -22.94 -2.66
C ARG A 223 7.66 -23.64 -4.02
N HIS A 224 7.44 -24.96 -4.01
CA HIS A 224 7.51 -25.83 -5.19
C HIS A 224 6.15 -26.14 -5.81
N ASP A 225 5.07 -25.55 -5.33
CA ASP A 225 3.76 -25.71 -5.92
C ASP A 225 3.72 -25.02 -7.28
N VAL A 226 3.14 -25.68 -8.27
CA VAL A 226 3.02 -25.15 -9.64
C VAL A 226 1.74 -24.34 -9.86
N VAL A 227 0.79 -24.45 -8.93
CA VAL A 227 -0.51 -23.78 -8.95
C VAL A 227 -0.74 -23.07 -7.61
N ILE A 228 -1.51 -21.99 -7.65
CA ILE A 228 -1.82 -21.14 -6.49
C ILE A 228 -3.31 -21.19 -6.11
N THR A 229 -3.98 -22.31 -6.44
CA THR A 229 -5.45 -22.41 -6.38
C THR A 229 -6.02 -22.02 -5.02
N GLU A 230 -5.38 -22.41 -3.92
CA GLU A 230 -5.81 -22.03 -2.57
C GLU A 230 -5.74 -20.51 -2.35
N LEU A 231 -4.58 -19.90 -2.64
CA LEU A 231 -4.36 -18.45 -2.54
C LEU A 231 -5.35 -17.65 -3.40
N GLU A 232 -5.53 -18.07 -4.65
CA GLU A 232 -6.43 -17.39 -5.57
C GLU A 232 -7.90 -17.56 -5.16
N THR A 233 -8.32 -18.76 -4.78
CA THR A 233 -9.71 -19.04 -4.36
C THR A 233 -10.07 -18.27 -3.10
N TYR A 234 -9.18 -18.26 -2.11
CA TYR A 234 -9.40 -17.52 -0.86
C TYR A 234 -9.49 -16.02 -1.12
N PHE A 235 -8.53 -15.44 -1.86
CA PHE A 235 -8.57 -14.02 -2.21
C PHE A 235 -9.86 -13.64 -2.95
N ARG A 236 -10.28 -14.45 -3.93
CA ARG A 236 -11.53 -14.23 -4.68
C ARG A 236 -12.75 -14.32 -3.77
N SER A 237 -12.78 -15.26 -2.83
CA SER A 237 -13.88 -15.41 -1.87
C SER A 237 -14.06 -14.15 -1.00
N VAL A 238 -12.96 -13.56 -0.54
CA VAL A 238 -12.98 -12.28 0.20
C VAL A 238 -13.53 -11.17 -0.69
N ILE A 239 -12.97 -10.98 -1.89
CA ILE A 239 -13.40 -9.92 -2.82
C ILE A 239 -14.86 -10.09 -3.21
N ASP A 240 -15.28 -11.30 -3.55
CA ASP A 240 -16.64 -11.59 -3.98
C ASP A 240 -17.62 -11.31 -2.84
N TRP A 241 -17.33 -11.75 -1.62
CA TRP A 241 -18.13 -11.43 -0.44
C TRP A 241 -18.28 -9.91 -0.24
N VAL A 242 -17.19 -9.14 -0.33
CA VAL A 242 -17.27 -7.68 -0.21
C VAL A 242 -18.17 -7.11 -1.30
N THR A 243 -17.98 -7.53 -2.56
CA THR A 243 -18.75 -6.99 -3.70
C THR A 243 -20.23 -7.40 -3.69
N THR A 244 -20.57 -8.55 -3.10
CA THR A 244 -21.98 -8.96 -2.93
C THR A 244 -22.63 -8.30 -1.72
N THR A 245 -21.86 -7.97 -0.68
CA THR A 245 -22.37 -7.35 0.55
C THR A 245 -22.55 -5.84 0.37
N PHE A 246 -21.62 -5.19 -0.34
CA PHE A 246 -21.65 -3.76 -0.63
C PHE A 246 -21.75 -3.54 -2.14
N THR A 247 -22.94 -3.20 -2.62
CA THR A 247 -23.22 -2.94 -4.04
C THR A 247 -22.69 -1.60 -4.56
N MET A 248 -22.24 -0.73 -3.65
CA MET A 248 -21.59 0.54 -3.96
C MET A 248 -20.07 0.41 -3.85
N VAL A 249 -19.34 1.23 -4.60
CA VAL A 249 -17.88 1.27 -4.56
C VAL A 249 -17.44 2.67 -4.19
N GLU A 250 -16.80 2.79 -3.02
CA GLU A 250 -16.42 4.06 -2.43
C GLU A 250 -14.91 4.13 -2.23
N LYS A 251 -14.33 5.32 -2.37
CA LYS A 251 -12.88 5.51 -2.23
C LYS A 251 -12.35 5.10 -0.85
N SER A 252 -13.18 5.19 0.20
CA SER A 252 -12.86 4.75 1.56
C SER A 252 -12.70 3.23 1.71
N MET A 253 -13.16 2.43 0.74
CA MET A 253 -13.02 0.97 0.77
C MET A 253 -11.59 0.48 0.52
N CYS A 254 -10.75 1.32 -0.10
CA CYS A 254 -9.40 0.93 -0.49
C CYS A 254 -8.46 0.82 0.72
N GLY A 255 -7.93 -0.40 0.93
CA GLY A 255 -6.98 -0.73 1.99
C GLY A 255 -7.62 -0.95 3.35
N ILE A 256 -8.89 -1.35 3.39
CA ILE A 256 -9.50 -1.92 4.60
C ILE A 256 -8.99 -3.35 4.77
N GLU A 257 -8.93 -3.82 6.02
CA GLU A 257 -8.56 -5.20 6.40
C GLU A 257 -9.65 -6.21 6.03
N TRP A 258 -9.99 -6.29 4.74
CA TRP A 258 -11.11 -7.10 4.23
C TRP A 258 -10.96 -8.59 4.55
N GLY A 259 -9.74 -9.13 4.59
CA GLY A 259 -9.52 -10.51 5.02
C GLY A 259 -9.95 -10.76 6.46
N ARG A 260 -9.63 -9.85 7.39
CA ARG A 260 -10.10 -9.95 8.79
C ARG A 260 -11.62 -9.79 8.86
N LEU A 261 -12.18 -8.82 8.16
CA LEU A 261 -13.63 -8.60 8.15
C LEU A 261 -14.38 -9.79 7.56
N TYR A 262 -13.84 -10.43 6.52
CA TYR A 262 -14.37 -11.66 5.96
C TYR A 262 -14.43 -12.74 7.04
N GLU A 263 -13.31 -13.07 7.68
CA GLU A 263 -13.28 -14.08 8.76
C GLU A 263 -14.27 -13.80 9.89
N THR A 264 -14.45 -12.53 10.27
CA THR A 264 -15.40 -12.16 11.34
C THR A 264 -16.87 -12.21 10.92
N TYR A 265 -17.19 -11.75 9.71
CA TYR A 265 -18.58 -11.36 9.37
C TYR A 265 -19.20 -12.16 8.22
N HIS A 266 -18.45 -12.89 7.39
CA HIS A 266 -18.97 -13.46 6.14
C HIS A 266 -20.07 -14.52 6.31
N THR A 267 -20.17 -15.14 7.49
CA THR A 267 -21.20 -16.13 7.82
C THR A 267 -22.50 -15.51 8.31
N THR A 268 -22.50 -14.19 8.58
CA THR A 268 -23.70 -13.47 9.02
C THR A 268 -24.54 -13.08 7.79
N PRO A 269 -25.85 -13.41 7.78
CA PRO A 269 -26.72 -12.98 6.69
C PRO A 269 -27.04 -11.48 6.84
N TYR A 270 -26.87 -10.72 5.76
CA TYR A 270 -27.17 -9.29 5.71
C TYR A 270 -28.28 -8.97 4.71
N SER A 271 -29.13 -8.00 5.06
CA SER A 271 -30.01 -7.35 4.08
C SER A 271 -29.22 -6.31 3.32
N ILE A 272 -29.01 -6.53 2.01
CA ILE A 272 -28.25 -5.63 1.13
C ILE A 272 -28.88 -4.23 1.11
N ASP A 273 -30.21 -4.13 1.10
CA ASP A 273 -30.93 -2.85 1.13
C ASP A 273 -30.65 -2.09 2.43
N HIS A 274 -30.60 -2.81 3.56
CA HIS A 274 -30.28 -2.21 4.86
C HIS A 274 -28.84 -1.72 4.91
N ILE A 275 -27.87 -2.56 4.53
CA ILE A 275 -26.45 -2.20 4.46
C ILE A 275 -26.26 -0.95 3.60
N THR A 276 -26.83 -0.95 2.40
CA THR A 276 -26.73 0.17 1.46
C THR A 276 -27.29 1.45 2.07
N THR A 277 -28.50 1.39 2.62
CA THR A 277 -29.15 2.54 3.25
C THR A 277 -28.31 3.12 4.40
N ARG A 278 -27.75 2.25 5.25
CA ARG A 278 -26.97 2.68 6.42
C ARG A 278 -25.61 3.23 6.04
N VAL A 279 -24.87 2.56 5.15
CA VAL A 279 -23.57 3.03 4.67
C VAL A 279 -23.71 4.38 3.97
N THR A 280 -24.71 4.57 3.09
CA THR A 280 -24.96 5.86 2.44
C THR A 280 -25.28 6.96 3.45
N ALA A 281 -26.13 6.68 4.44
CA ALA A 281 -26.46 7.67 5.47
C ALA A 281 -25.25 8.08 6.31
N LEU A 282 -24.41 7.12 6.70
CA LEU A 282 -23.21 7.38 7.49
C LEU A 282 -22.14 8.12 6.68
N LEU A 283 -21.95 7.79 5.40
CA LEU A 283 -21.02 8.52 4.54
C LEU A 283 -21.42 9.99 4.31
N ALA A 284 -22.72 10.29 4.36
CA ALA A 284 -23.23 11.65 4.27
C ALA A 284 -23.18 12.43 5.60
N ASP A 285 -22.91 11.77 6.73
CA ASP A 285 -22.86 12.41 8.04
C ASP A 285 -21.50 13.09 8.27
N GLU A 286 -21.50 14.43 8.20
CA GLU A 286 -20.31 15.27 8.45
C GLU A 286 -19.74 15.12 9.87
N ALA A 287 -20.49 14.51 10.80
CA ALA A 287 -19.97 14.19 12.11
C ALA A 287 -19.00 13.00 12.09
N ILE A 288 -19.04 12.12 11.10
CA ILE A 288 -18.15 10.94 11.05
C ILE A 288 -16.79 11.34 10.49
N LYS A 289 -15.72 11.14 11.27
CA LYS A 289 -14.35 11.42 10.80
C LYS A 289 -13.70 10.20 10.16
N CYS A 290 -14.01 9.00 10.64
CA CYS A 290 -13.40 7.76 10.15
C CYS A 290 -14.35 7.00 9.21
N THR A 291 -14.48 7.50 7.97
CA THR A 291 -15.36 6.88 6.96
C THR A 291 -14.95 5.45 6.58
N ARG A 292 -13.66 5.10 6.74
CA ARG A 292 -13.14 3.74 6.49
C ARG A 292 -13.75 2.69 7.41
N ASN A 293 -14.14 3.06 8.62
CA ASN A 293 -14.63 2.13 9.61
C ASN A 293 -16.16 1.98 9.59
N ILE A 294 -16.87 2.75 8.74
CA ILE A 294 -18.32 2.63 8.55
C ILE A 294 -18.69 1.20 8.17
N TYR A 295 -17.92 0.56 7.28
CA TYR A 295 -18.23 -0.78 6.80
C TYR A 295 -18.19 -1.81 7.92
N GLU A 296 -17.15 -1.79 8.76
CA GLU A 296 -17.07 -2.66 9.93
C GLU A 296 -18.16 -2.36 10.96
N TYR A 297 -18.42 -1.07 11.23
CA TYR A 297 -19.48 -0.66 12.15
C TYR A 297 -20.85 -1.20 11.75
N VAL A 298 -21.20 -1.09 10.46
CA VAL A 298 -22.47 -1.60 9.93
C VAL A 298 -22.50 -3.14 9.93
N LEU A 299 -21.41 -3.81 9.55
CA LEU A 299 -21.30 -5.28 9.61
C LEU A 299 -21.44 -5.81 11.05
N GLY A 300 -20.92 -5.08 12.03
CA GLY A 300 -21.02 -5.36 13.46
C GLY A 300 -22.37 -5.00 14.09
N GLY A 301 -23.38 -4.66 13.28
CA GLY A 301 -24.73 -4.35 13.76
C GLY A 301 -24.85 -2.99 14.45
N GLU A 302 -23.96 -2.04 14.13
CA GLU A 302 -24.00 -0.66 14.62
C GLU A 302 -23.78 -0.51 16.14
N MET A 303 -23.06 -1.46 16.74
CA MET A 303 -22.83 -1.49 18.19
C MET A 303 -21.57 -0.71 18.61
N GLU A 304 -20.52 -0.76 17.81
CA GLU A 304 -19.20 -0.22 18.17
C GLU A 304 -19.00 1.22 17.69
N HIS A 305 -19.73 2.18 18.26
CA HIS A 305 -19.71 3.59 17.81
C HIS A 305 -18.31 4.24 17.80
N HIS A 306 -17.39 3.76 18.64
CA HIS A 306 -16.01 4.24 18.68
C HIS A 306 -15.26 4.07 17.36
N LEU A 307 -15.69 3.14 16.50
CA LEU A 307 -15.14 2.91 15.17
C LEU A 307 -15.23 4.15 14.27
N LEU A 308 -16.26 4.98 14.45
CA LEU A 308 -16.59 6.07 13.53
C LEU A 308 -15.82 7.37 13.81
N ASP A 309 -15.14 7.49 14.95
CA ASP A 309 -14.48 8.71 15.42
C ASP A 309 -15.38 9.95 15.23
N VAL A 310 -16.52 9.97 15.93
CA VAL A 310 -17.52 11.02 15.75
C VAL A 310 -17.01 12.36 16.26
N ARG A 311 -17.14 13.40 15.43
CA ARG A 311 -16.80 14.79 15.72
C ARG A 311 -17.65 15.30 16.88
N PHE A 312 -16.95 15.85 17.87
CA PHE A 312 -17.53 16.68 18.92
C PHE A 312 -17.74 18.12 18.44
N PHE A 313 -18.64 18.85 19.08
CA PHE A 313 -18.95 20.25 18.77
C PHE A 313 -17.70 21.14 18.63
N GLU A 314 -17.73 22.06 17.67
CA GLU A 314 -16.67 23.04 17.48
C GLU A 314 -16.62 24.07 18.62
N GLU A 315 -15.47 24.69 18.86
CA GLU A 315 -15.32 25.70 19.92
C GLU A 315 -16.33 26.86 19.80
N LYS A 316 -16.71 27.24 18.58
CA LYS A 316 -17.76 28.24 18.33
C LYS A 316 -19.12 27.78 18.89
N ASP A 317 -19.45 26.50 18.72
CA ASP A 317 -20.74 25.94 19.10
C ASP A 317 -20.79 25.72 20.62
N LYS A 318 -19.68 25.29 21.23
CA LYS A 318 -19.53 25.21 22.70
C LYS A 318 -19.73 26.58 23.35
N LYS A 319 -19.10 27.63 22.81
CA LYS A 319 -19.26 29.01 23.32
C LYS A 319 -20.69 29.50 23.20
N ALA A 320 -21.34 29.26 22.06
CA ALA A 320 -22.72 29.66 21.83
C ALA A 320 -23.70 28.91 22.76
N ALA A 321 -23.52 27.59 22.94
CA ALA A 321 -24.33 26.79 23.86
C ALA A 321 -24.14 27.23 25.32
N TYR A 322 -22.89 27.45 25.74
CA TYR A 322 -22.55 27.98 27.06
C TYR A 322 -23.23 29.32 27.33
N LYS A 323 -23.12 30.27 26.39
CA LYS A 323 -23.75 31.60 26.50
C LYS A 323 -25.26 31.47 26.66
N ARG A 324 -25.91 30.73 25.76
CA ARG A 324 -27.37 30.46 25.79
C ARG A 324 -27.83 29.89 27.13
N GLN A 325 -27.11 28.88 27.65
CA GLN A 325 -27.46 28.24 28.91
C GLN A 325 -27.19 29.14 30.12
N THR A 326 -26.13 29.92 30.09
CA THR A 326 -25.77 30.81 31.21
C THR A 326 -26.74 31.99 31.31
N GLU A 327 -27.14 32.60 30.18
CA GLU A 327 -28.17 33.65 30.15
C GLU A 327 -29.51 33.13 30.68
N THR A 328 -29.90 31.91 30.31
CA THR A 328 -31.13 31.27 30.82
C THR A 328 -31.05 30.98 32.31
N ALA A 329 -29.89 30.52 32.78
CA ALA A 329 -29.62 30.18 34.18
C ALA A 329 -29.65 31.43 35.08
N GLU A 330 -29.05 32.53 34.63
CA GLU A 330 -29.07 33.83 35.32
C GLU A 330 -30.49 34.39 35.43
N ALA A 331 -31.29 34.29 34.37
CA ALA A 331 -32.68 34.77 34.37
C ALA A 331 -33.61 33.95 35.28
N THR A 332 -33.35 32.64 35.44
CA THR A 332 -34.21 31.72 36.20
C THR A 332 -33.71 31.43 37.61
N GLY A 333 -32.48 31.84 37.94
CA GLY A 333 -31.82 31.51 39.21
C GLY A 333 -31.44 30.02 39.35
N LEU A 334 -31.40 29.28 38.25
CA LEU A 334 -31.05 27.85 38.21
C LEU A 334 -29.64 27.64 37.64
N SER A 335 -29.12 26.41 37.71
CA SER A 335 -27.79 26.09 37.18
C SER A 335 -27.74 26.14 35.65
N ASN A 336 -26.60 26.56 35.08
CA ASN A 336 -26.36 26.45 33.64
C ASN A 336 -26.04 25.02 33.18
N CYS A 337 -25.96 24.04 34.09
CA CYS A 337 -26.00 22.61 33.78
C CYS A 337 -27.44 22.07 33.95
N PRO A 338 -28.12 21.59 32.88
CA PRO A 338 -29.50 21.12 32.93
C PRO A 338 -29.76 20.01 33.96
N LEU A 339 -28.80 19.09 34.14
CA LEU A 339 -28.88 18.02 35.12
C LEU A 339 -28.74 18.52 36.57
N CYS A 340 -27.94 19.56 36.82
CA CYS A 340 -27.90 20.22 38.13
C CYS A 340 -29.19 20.99 38.40
N ALA A 341 -29.69 21.73 37.41
CA ALA A 341 -30.92 22.52 37.53
C ALA A 341 -32.15 21.65 37.85
N SER A 342 -32.19 20.43 37.31
CA SER A 342 -33.26 19.45 37.54
C SER A 342 -33.11 18.68 38.86
N GLY A 343 -31.94 18.75 39.51
CA GLY A 343 -31.66 18.06 40.76
C GLY A 343 -32.14 18.79 42.02
N SER A 344 -31.98 18.12 43.17
CA SER A 344 -32.29 18.67 44.51
C SER A 344 -31.04 18.96 45.35
N ASN A 345 -29.85 18.84 44.77
CA ASN A 345 -28.59 19.02 45.49
C ASN A 345 -28.15 20.50 45.56
N ALA A 346 -27.07 20.76 46.29
CA ALA A 346 -26.52 22.11 46.50
C ALA A 346 -26.06 22.82 45.20
N ASN A 347 -25.89 22.10 44.10
CA ASN A 347 -25.50 22.69 42.81
C ASN A 347 -26.69 23.14 41.95
N LYS A 348 -27.94 23.03 42.45
CA LYS A 348 -29.15 23.38 41.69
C LYS A 348 -29.15 24.80 41.11
N THR A 349 -28.49 25.74 41.80
CA THR A 349 -28.39 27.16 41.42
C THR A 349 -26.98 27.56 41.01
N ARG A 350 -26.03 26.60 40.93
CA ARG A 350 -24.63 26.90 40.62
C ARG A 350 -24.45 27.26 39.15
N ILE A 351 -23.85 28.42 38.90
CA ILE A 351 -23.38 28.82 37.57
C ILE A 351 -21.92 28.36 37.43
N TYR A 352 -21.67 27.41 36.54
CA TYR A 352 -20.34 26.88 36.25
C TYR A 352 -19.64 27.76 35.22
N LYS A 353 -18.32 27.95 35.36
CA LYS A 353 -17.50 28.55 34.31
C LYS A 353 -17.37 27.60 33.12
N MET A 354 -17.12 28.13 31.92
CA MET A 354 -16.93 27.31 30.72
C MET A 354 -15.85 26.23 30.90
N THR A 355 -14.77 26.51 31.64
CA THR A 355 -13.69 25.55 31.92
C THR A 355 -14.09 24.41 32.89
N GLU A 356 -15.24 24.52 33.55
CA GLU A 356 -15.81 23.51 34.45
C GLU A 356 -16.89 22.66 33.76
N MET A 357 -17.14 22.91 32.47
CA MET A 357 -18.17 22.26 31.68
C MET A 357 -17.60 21.63 30.41
N ASP A 358 -18.25 20.58 29.95
CA ASP A 358 -17.96 19.91 28.69
C ASP A 358 -19.24 19.88 27.83
N ALA A 359 -19.09 20.10 26.53
CA ALA A 359 -20.20 20.01 25.59
C ALA A 359 -20.58 18.56 25.35
N ASP A 360 -21.88 18.33 25.19
CA ASP A 360 -22.48 17.03 24.99
C ASP A 360 -23.74 17.15 24.14
N HIS A 361 -24.19 16.04 23.57
CA HIS A 361 -25.43 16.00 22.82
C HIS A 361 -26.62 15.83 23.77
N VAL A 362 -27.66 16.63 23.56
CA VAL A 362 -28.95 16.46 24.26
C VAL A 362 -29.53 15.07 23.90
N THR A 363 -29.59 14.77 22.61
CA THR A 363 -29.82 13.41 22.11
C THR A 363 -28.49 12.86 21.62
N ALA A 364 -28.00 11.78 22.22
CA ALA A 364 -26.74 11.14 21.83
C ALA A 364 -26.71 10.84 20.32
N TRP A 365 -25.55 11.01 19.69
CA TRP A 365 -25.37 10.71 18.26
C TRP A 365 -25.74 9.26 17.93
N SER A 366 -25.38 8.30 18.79
CA SER A 366 -25.77 6.88 18.68
C SER A 366 -27.28 6.63 18.69
N LYS A 367 -28.08 7.60 19.15
CA LYS A 367 -29.55 7.56 19.15
C LYS A 367 -30.15 8.45 18.06
N GLY A 368 -29.37 8.85 17.06
CA GLY A 368 -29.81 9.68 15.94
C GLY A 368 -29.75 11.20 16.19
N GLY A 369 -29.05 11.65 17.22
CA GLY A 369 -28.88 13.09 17.47
C GLY A 369 -27.82 13.73 16.56
N SER A 370 -28.15 14.86 15.93
CA SER A 370 -27.23 15.59 15.06
C SER A 370 -26.14 16.34 15.84
N THR A 371 -24.93 16.47 15.29
CA THR A 371 -23.87 17.34 15.85
C THR A 371 -24.08 18.79 15.40
N THR A 372 -25.14 19.42 15.90
CA THR A 372 -25.51 20.82 15.60
C THR A 372 -25.63 21.65 16.88
N LEU A 373 -25.47 22.97 16.79
CA LEU A 373 -25.63 23.86 17.95
C LEU A 373 -26.97 23.66 18.69
N SER A 374 -28.05 23.33 17.97
CA SER A 374 -29.36 23.04 18.55
C SER A 374 -29.38 21.81 19.48
N ASN A 375 -28.55 20.81 19.19
CA ASN A 375 -28.41 19.58 19.98
C ASN A 375 -27.20 19.64 20.95
N CYS A 376 -26.48 20.76 21.00
CA CYS A 376 -25.36 20.98 21.91
C CYS A 376 -25.85 21.49 23.27
N GLU A 377 -25.53 20.77 24.34
CA GLU A 377 -25.66 21.22 25.72
C GLU A 377 -24.33 21.20 26.46
N MET A 378 -24.12 22.15 27.35
CA MET A 378 -23.00 22.19 28.28
C MET A 378 -23.41 21.49 29.58
N LEU A 379 -22.67 20.46 29.96
CA LEU A 379 -22.82 19.75 31.23
C LEU A 379 -21.62 20.04 32.12
N CYS A 380 -21.81 20.10 33.45
CA CYS A 380 -20.65 20.13 34.33
C CYS A 380 -19.82 18.84 34.16
N LYS A 381 -18.51 18.91 34.34
CA LYS A 381 -17.59 17.77 34.12
C LYS A 381 -18.02 16.48 34.81
N MET A 382 -18.61 16.58 36.00
CA MET A 382 -19.16 15.45 36.74
C MET A 382 -20.30 14.78 35.97
N HIS A 383 -21.33 15.56 35.57
CA HIS A 383 -22.49 15.02 34.87
C HIS A 383 -22.16 14.53 33.46
N ASN A 384 -21.26 15.22 32.74
CA ASN A 384 -20.79 14.74 31.44
C ASN A 384 -20.13 13.35 31.57
N ARG A 385 -19.20 13.19 32.54
CA ARG A 385 -18.54 11.90 32.80
C ARG A 385 -19.51 10.79 33.21
N SER A 386 -20.59 11.12 33.93
CA SER A 386 -21.60 10.16 34.37
C SER A 386 -22.55 9.68 33.27
N LYS A 387 -22.62 10.35 32.10
CA LYS A 387 -23.63 10.06 31.07
C LYS A 387 -23.35 8.78 30.27
N GLY A 388 -22.18 8.14 30.45
CA GLY A 388 -21.88 6.76 30.05
C GLY A 388 -21.78 6.47 28.54
N ASN A 389 -22.42 7.27 27.69
CA ASN A 389 -22.37 7.16 26.23
C ASN A 389 -21.40 8.20 25.68
N LYS A 390 -20.12 7.83 25.60
CA LYS A 390 -19.13 8.61 24.85
C LYS A 390 -19.17 8.29 23.37
#